data_AF-A0A176ZB11-F1
#
_entry.id   AF-A0A176ZB11-F1
#
_cell.length_a   1.000
_cell.length_b   1.000
_cell.length_c   1.000
_cell.angle_alpha   90.00
_cell.angle_beta   90.00
_cell.angle_gamma   90.00
#
_symmetry.space_group_name_H-M   'P 1'
#
loop_
_entity.id
_entity.type
_entity.pdbx_description
1 polymer ?
#
loop_
_entity_poly.entity_id
_entity_poly.type
_entity_poly.pdbx_seq_one_letter_code
_entity_poly.pdbx_strand_id
1 'polypeptide(L)' 'MRKRNWRLIVVGGVLLVLAVLFFLSMRDMTPWSNDPGALMRTVGEVSGAVGGISIVMIVFGLIGRKAPAG' A
#
# COMPACT_ATOMS: atom_id res chain seq x y z
N MET A 1 -9.53 16.79 -21.76
CA MET A 1 -9.32 15.39 -21.36
C MET A 1 -8.60 15.36 -20.01
N ARG A 2 -9.16 14.76 -18.94
CA ARG A 2 -8.50 14.67 -17.63
C ARG A 2 -7.24 13.81 -17.78
N LYS A 3 -6.05 14.36 -17.49
CA LYS A 3 -4.81 13.57 -17.54
C LYS A 3 -4.72 12.75 -16.25
N ARG A 4 -4.96 11.45 -16.38
CA ARG A 4 -4.76 10.47 -15.31
C ARG A 4 -3.29 10.44 -14.94
N ASN A 5 -2.95 10.48 -13.65
CA ASN A 5 -1.56 10.50 -13.23
C ASN A 5 -1.05 9.06 -13.08
N TRP A 6 -0.63 8.46 -14.21
CA TRP A 6 -0.28 7.04 -14.30
C TRP A 6 0.86 6.64 -13.35
N ARG A 7 1.81 7.55 -13.11
CA ARG A 7 2.88 7.36 -12.12
C ARG A 7 2.33 7.07 -10.73
N LEU A 8 1.30 7.81 -10.30
CA LEU A 8 0.72 7.68 -8.97
C LEU A 8 -0.03 6.35 -8.80
N ILE A 9 -0.69 5.90 -9.86
CA ILE A 9 -1.39 4.61 -9.90
C ILE A 9 -0.39 3.46 -9.85
N VAL A 10 0.68 3.51 -10.64
CA VAL A 10 1.71 2.46 -10.65
C VAL A 10 2.41 2.39 -9.30
N VAL A 11 2.81 3.52 -8.73
CA VAL A 11 3.47 3.57 -7.41
C VAL A 11 2.54 3.03 -6.32
N GLY A 12 1.27 3.47 -6.29
CA GLY A 12 0.30 2.96 -5.34
C GLY A 12 0.03 1.46 -5.53
N GLY A 13 -0.05 0.97 -6.76
CA GLY A 13 -0.20 -0.46 -7.06
C GLY A 13 0.98 -1.30 -6.58
N VAL A 14 2.21 -0.85 -6.84
CA VAL A 14 3.43 -1.53 -6.36
C VAL A 14 3.48 -1.55 -4.83
N LEU A 15 3.19 -0.43 -4.18
CA LEU A 15 3.15 -0.35 -2.71
C LEU A 15 2.08 -1.28 -2.11
N LEU A 16 0.90 -1.39 -2.74
CA LEU A 16 -0.15 -2.30 -2.31
C LEU A 16 0.33 -3.76 -2.36
N VAL A 17 0.93 -4.16 -3.50
CA VAL A 17 1.45 -5.52 -3.68
C VAL A 17 2.56 -5.82 -2.67
N LEU A 18 3.49 -4.88 -2.47
CA LEU A 18 4.56 -5.03 -1.49
C LEU A 18 4.04 -5.15 -0.07
N ALA A 19 3.01 -4.39 0.32
CA ALA A 19 2.41 -4.50 1.66
C ALA A 19 1.78 -5.87 1.90
N VAL A 20 1.10 -6.43 0.89
CA VAL A 20 0.52 -7.78 0.96
C VAL A 20 1.62 -8.85 1.06
N LEU A 21 2.64 -8.76 0.20
CA LEU A 21 3.77 -9.70 0.23
C LEU A 21 4.54 -9.64 1.55
N PHE A 22 4.76 -8.43 2.09
CA PHE A 22 5.40 -8.24 3.38
C PHE A 22 4.58 -8.89 4.51
N PHE A 23 3.28 -8.67 4.57
CA PHE A 23 2.40 -9.29 5.56
C PHE A 23 2.46 -10.83 5.51
N LEU A 24 2.39 -11.40 4.30
CA LEU A 24 2.48 -12.85 4.10
C LEU A 24 3.86 -13.40 4.49
N SER A 25 4.94 -12.71 4.11
CA SER A 25 6.29 -13.12 4.48
C SER A 25 6.52 -13.10 5.99
N MET A 26 6.00 -12.09 6.68
CA MET A 26 6.06 -12.01 8.14
C MET A 26 5.22 -13.10 8.81
N ARG A 27 4.14 -13.55 8.15
CA ARG A 27 3.34 -14.69 8.58
C ARG A 27 4.10 -16.00 8.56
N ASP A 28 4.86 -16.24 7.51
CA ASP A 28 5.68 -17.44 7.40
C ASP A 28 6.85 -17.43 8.41
N MET A 29 7.32 -16.23 8.81
CA MET A 29 8.33 -16.05 9.86
C MET A 29 7.79 -16.12 11.29
N THR A 30 6.46 -16.06 11.47
CA THR A 30 5.81 -16.05 12.79
C THR A 30 6.18 -17.24 13.70
N PRO A 31 6.36 -18.49 13.20
CA PRO A 31 6.78 -19.62 14.01
C PRO A 31 8.20 -19.50 14.60
N TRP A 32 9.01 -18.60 14.07
CA TRP A 32 10.39 -18.36 14.50
C TRP A 32 10.49 -17.23 15.53
N SER A 33 9.37 -16.58 15.85
CA SER A 33 9.30 -15.48 16.81
C SER A 33 9.01 -15.99 18.22
N ASN A 34 9.64 -15.36 19.21
CA ASN A 34 9.38 -15.63 20.64
C ASN A 34 7.99 -15.16 21.09
N ASP A 35 7.43 -14.15 20.40
CA ASP A 35 6.06 -13.69 20.60
C ASP A 35 5.36 -13.46 19.24
N PRO A 36 4.77 -14.53 18.66
CA PRO A 36 3.99 -14.50 17.43
C PRO A 36 2.88 -13.43 17.40
N GLY A 37 2.21 -13.23 18.54
CA GLY A 37 1.02 -12.38 18.63
C GLY A 37 1.36 -10.90 18.59
N ALA A 38 2.39 -10.49 19.33
CA ALA A 38 2.89 -9.12 19.31
C ALA A 38 3.44 -8.74 17.92
N LEU A 39 4.23 -9.64 17.30
CA LEU A 39 4.78 -9.45 15.95
C LEU A 39 3.67 -9.21 14.92
N MET A 40 2.63 -10.06 14.92
CA MET A 40 1.53 -9.97 13.96
C MET A 40 0.68 -8.71 14.11
N ARG A 41 0.50 -8.21 15.34
CA ARG A 41 -0.20 -6.94 15.56
C ARG A 41 0.53 -5.78 14.88
N THR A 42 1.82 -5.65 15.14
CA THR A 42 2.62 -4.55 14.57
C THR A 42 2.71 -4.66 13.05
N VAL A 43 2.97 -5.87 12.52
CA VAL A 43 3.01 -6.12 11.08
C VAL A 43 1.66 -5.81 10.43
N GLY A 44 0.56 -6.19 11.07
CA GLY A 44 -0.80 -5.89 10.60
C GLY A 44 -1.10 -4.39 10.58
N GLU A 45 -0.76 -3.66 11.63
CA GLU A 45 -0.95 -2.20 11.69
C GLU A 45 -0.15 -1.48 10.60
N VAL A 46 1.14 -1.82 10.45
CA VAL A 46 2.01 -1.22 9.43
C VAL A 46 1.53 -1.56 8.02
N SER A 47 1.22 -2.83 7.76
CA SER A 47 0.76 -3.27 6.44
C SER A 47 -0.61 -2.67 6.09
N GLY A 48 -1.49 -2.54 7.08
CA GLY A 48 -2.79 -1.89 6.93
C GLY A 48 -2.69 -0.40 6.61
N ALA A 49 -1.83 0.33 7.33
CA ALA A 49 -1.58 1.75 7.06
C ALA A 49 -0.98 1.96 5.66
N VAL A 50 0.03 1.18 5.29
CA VAL A 50 0.65 1.24 3.95
C VAL A 50 -0.36 0.87 2.87
N GLY A 51 -1.16 -0.18 3.08
CA GLY A 51 -2.23 -0.57 2.16
C GLY A 51 -3.27 0.54 1.97
N GLY A 52 -3.68 1.21 3.04
CA GLY A 52 -4.58 2.36 2.98
C GLY A 52 -4.01 3.52 2.16
N ILE A 53 -2.75 3.90 2.40
CA ILE A 53 -2.05 4.96 1.65
C ILE A 53 -1.95 4.58 0.15
N SER A 54 -1.64 3.32 -0.12
CA SER A 54 -1.56 2.78 -1.49
C SER A 54 -2.87 2.95 -2.25
N ILE A 55 -3.99 2.64 -1.61
CA ILE A 55 -5.34 2.80 -2.17
C ILE A 55 -5.63 4.28 -2.43
N VAL A 56 -5.34 5.16 -1.47
CA VAL A 56 -5.52 6.62 -1.63
C VAL A 56 -4.73 7.12 -2.84
N MET A 57 -3.47 6.71 -2.98
CA MET A 57 -2.64 7.07 -4.14
C MET A 57 -3.26 6.60 -5.46
N ILE A 58 -3.72 5.35 -5.53
CA ILE A 58 -4.38 4.83 -6.74
C ILE A 58 -5.62 5.67 -7.07
N VAL A 59 -6.48 5.94 -6.08
CA VAL A 59 -7.72 6.72 -6.26
C VAL A 59 -7.41 8.14 -6.74
N PHE A 60 -6.47 8.85 -6.11
CA PHE A 60 -6.06 10.20 -6.54
C PHE A 60 -5.44 10.19 -7.94
N GLY A 61 -4.66 9.17 -8.25
CA GLY A 61 -4.08 8.98 -9.58
C GLY A 61 -5.17 8.76 -10.66
N LEU A 62 -6.24 8.03 -10.33
CA LEU A 62 -7.39 7.75 -11.21
C LEU A 62 -8.28 8.97 -11.43
N ILE A 63 -8.55 9.75 -10.37
CA ILE A 63 -9.43 10.93 -10.43
C ILE A 63 -8.90 11.97 -11.42
N GLY A 64 -7.57 12.05 -11.60
CA GLY A 64 -6.91 12.86 -12.63
C GLY A 64 -7.04 14.37 -12.39
N ARG A 65 -5.93 15.11 -12.46
CA ARG A 65 -5.96 16.58 -12.33
C ARG A 65 -6.65 17.18 -13.56
N LYS A 66 -7.61 18.10 -13.39
CA LYS A 66 -7.87 19.11 -14.43
C LYS A 66 -6.54 19.84 -14.62
N ALA A 67 -6.02 19.89 -15.85
CA ALA A 67 -4.87 20.75 -16.13
C ALA A 67 -5.22 22.15 -15.62
N PRO A 68 -4.34 22.82 -14.85
CA PRO A 68 -4.55 24.24 -14.56
C PRO A 68 -4.70 24.93 -15.92
N ALA A 69 -5.81 25.66 -16.09
CA ALA A 69 -6.01 26.53 -17.23
C ALA A 69 -4.94 27.62 -17.13
N GLY A 70 -3.84 27.40 -17.84
CA GLY A 70 -2.92 28.46 -18.22
C GLY A 70 -3.40 29.11 -19.50
#